data_AF-A0A0K0FAX5-F1
#
_entry.id   AF-A0A0K0FAX5-F1
#
_cell.length_a   1.000
_cell.length_b   1.000
_cell.length_c   1.000
_cell.angle_alpha   90.00
_cell.angle_beta   90.00
_cell.angle_gamma   90.00
#
_symmetry.space_group_name_H-M   'P 1'
#
loop_
_entity.id
_entity.type
_entity.pdbx_description
1 polymer ?
#
loop_
_entity_poly.entity_id
_entity_poly.type
_entity_poly.pdbx_seq_one_letter_code
_entity_poly.pdbx_strand_id
1 'polypeptide(L)'
;MLTLSASYNYIKSKPDACRRYHKAYETEMHIVIECPANMNPIKERHDNICKILHREMAKKMKADYEVKNLYERSLAEIIKDDKSIIYDLPLSTREIDIAYNRPDMLHVERIKKKREIIEICAT
;
A
#
# COMPACT_ATOMS: atom_id res chain seq x y z
N MET A 1 7.74 -41.99 -35.62
CA MET A 1 6.67 -41.07 -36.08
C MET A 1 5.81 -40.72 -34.87
N LEU A 2 6.04 -39.55 -34.27
CA LEU A 2 5.19 -39.04 -33.19
C LEU A 2 4.10 -38.18 -33.83
N THR A 3 2.85 -38.62 -33.71
CA THR A 3 1.68 -37.88 -34.15
C THR A 3 1.41 -36.72 -33.20
N LEU A 4 1.58 -35.49 -33.68
CA LEU A 4 1.11 -34.26 -33.03
C LEU A 4 -0.43 -34.21 -33.11
N SER A 5 -1.10 -34.41 -31.98
CA SER A 5 -2.48 -33.99 -31.74
C SER A 5 -2.49 -33.17 -30.45
N ALA A 6 -3.15 -32.03 -30.30
CA ALA A 6 -4.20 -31.41 -31.07
C ALA A 6 -3.96 -29.89 -31.10
N SER A 7 -4.31 -29.26 -32.22
CA SER A 7 -4.44 -27.81 -32.30
C SER A 7 -5.50 -27.36 -31.30
N TYR A 8 -5.07 -26.64 -30.26
CA TYR A 8 -5.98 -25.90 -29.39
C TYR A 8 -6.69 -24.86 -30.26
N ASN A 9 -7.90 -25.18 -30.69
CA ASN A 9 -8.82 -24.22 -31.27
C ASN A 9 -9.21 -23.26 -30.14
N TYR A 10 -8.46 -22.16 -30.00
CA TYR A 10 -8.95 -21.00 -29.26
C TYR A 10 -10.18 -20.46 -30.00
N ILE A 11 -11.35 -20.95 -29.59
CA ILE A 11 -12.62 -20.30 -29.91
C ILE A 11 -12.46 -18.88 -29.39
N LYS A 12 -12.47 -17.88 -30.29
CA LYS A 12 -12.54 -16.47 -29.91
C LYS A 12 -13.92 -16.23 -29.26
N SER A 13 -14.08 -16.62 -28.00
CA SER A 13 -15.17 -16.16 -27.16
C SER A 13 -14.97 -14.66 -26.95
N LYS A 14 -16.07 -13.91 -26.86
CA LYS A 14 -15.97 -12.52 -26.36
C LYS A 14 -15.29 -12.60 -25.00
N PRO A 15 -14.25 -11.79 -24.73
CA PRO A 15 -13.59 -11.84 -23.44
C PRO A 15 -14.64 -11.59 -22.36
N ASP A 16 -14.80 -12.55 -21.47
CA ASP A 16 -15.79 -12.47 -20.40
C ASP A 16 -15.46 -11.27 -19.52
N ALA A 17 -16.48 -10.53 -19.09
CA ALA A 17 -16.27 -9.50 -18.10
C ALA A 17 -15.81 -10.17 -16.79
N CYS A 18 -14.90 -9.53 -16.06
CA CYS A 18 -14.40 -10.02 -14.79
C CYS A 18 -15.54 -10.43 -13.87
N ARG A 19 -15.52 -11.68 -13.39
CA ARG A 19 -16.51 -12.29 -12.50
C ARG A 19 -16.60 -11.62 -11.13
N ARG A 20 -15.65 -10.75 -10.77
CA ARG A 20 -15.59 -10.04 -9.48
C ARG A 20 -15.77 -8.52 -9.62
N TYR A 21 -15.21 -7.92 -10.66
CA TYR A 21 -15.21 -6.46 -10.89
C TYR A 21 -16.24 -6.02 -11.95
N HIS A 22 -16.64 -6.93 -12.84
CA HIS A 22 -17.65 -6.77 -13.91
C HIS A 22 -17.44 -5.61 -14.89
N LYS A 23 -16.36 -4.84 -14.76
CA LYS A 23 -16.08 -3.63 -15.56
C LYS A 23 -14.91 -3.75 -16.54
N ALA A 24 -14.04 -4.75 -16.35
CA ALA A 24 -12.89 -5.02 -17.21
C ALA A 24 -12.94 -6.48 -17.71
N TYR A 25 -12.22 -6.79 -18.78
CA TYR A 25 -12.12 -8.16 -19.28
C TYR A 25 -11.37 -9.06 -18.30
N GLU A 26 -11.86 -10.29 -18.11
CA GLU A 26 -11.22 -11.31 -17.32
C GLU A 26 -10.02 -11.89 -18.08
N THR A 27 -8.84 -11.31 -17.86
CA THR A 27 -7.56 -11.88 -18.30
C THR A 27 -6.78 -12.40 -17.10
N GLU A 28 -5.78 -13.26 -17.33
CA GLU A 28 -4.89 -13.70 -16.24
C GLU A 28 -4.21 -12.51 -15.56
N MET A 29 -3.70 -11.54 -16.34
CA MET A 29 -3.16 -10.29 -15.79
C MET A 29 -4.22 -9.53 -14.99
N HIS A 30 -5.45 -9.43 -15.50
CA HIS A 30 -6.52 -8.77 -14.78
C HIS A 30 -6.77 -9.43 -13.43
N ILE A 31 -6.93 -10.76 -13.38
CA ILE A 31 -7.18 -11.50 -12.14
C ILE A 31 -6.01 -11.34 -11.17
N VAL A 32 -4.76 -11.48 -11.64
CA VAL A 32 -3.60 -11.58 -10.74
C VAL A 32 -3.17 -10.21 -10.19
N ILE A 33 -3.14 -9.16 -11.01
CA ILE A 33 -2.51 -7.88 -10.63
C ILE A 33 -3.41 -6.64 -10.78
N GLU A 34 -4.41 -6.64 -11.66
CA GLU A 34 -5.16 -5.40 -11.97
C GLU A 34 -6.58 -5.38 -11.38
N CYS A 35 -7.12 -6.51 -10.94
CA CYS A 35 -8.51 -6.60 -10.51
C CYS A 35 -8.69 -5.78 -9.22
N PRO A 36 -9.49 -4.69 -9.23
CA PRO A 36 -9.68 -3.88 -8.04
C PRO A 36 -10.32 -4.67 -6.88
N ALA A 37 -11.09 -5.71 -7.21
CA ALA A 37 -11.66 -6.62 -6.21
C ALA A 37 -10.61 -7.50 -5.49
N ASN A 38 -9.42 -7.66 -6.05
CA ASN A 38 -8.25 -8.29 -5.41
C ASN A 38 -7.34 -7.28 -4.71
N MET A 39 -7.25 -6.06 -5.26
CA MET A 39 -6.46 -4.99 -4.66
C MET A 39 -7.08 -4.47 -3.36
N ASN A 40 -8.41 -4.49 -3.22
CA ASN A 40 -9.07 -4.01 -1.99
C ASN A 40 -8.63 -4.76 -0.72
N PRO A 41 -8.67 -6.12 -0.65
CA PRO A 41 -8.19 -6.86 0.51
C PRO A 41 -6.68 -6.68 0.79
N ILE A 42 -5.85 -6.60 -0.26
CA ILE A 42 -4.40 -6.43 -0.11
C ILE A 42 -4.11 -5.04 0.45
N LYS A 43 -4.73 -4.00 -0.12
CA LYS A 43 -4.65 -2.63 0.37
C LYS A 43 -5.15 -2.50 1.80
N GLU A 44 -6.26 -3.17 2.14
CA GLU A 44 -6.78 -3.15 3.50
C GLU A 44 -5.79 -3.76 4.50
N ARG A 45 -5.16 -4.90 4.15
CA ARG A 45 -4.10 -5.51 4.97
C ARG A 45 -2.90 -4.59 5.11
N HIS A 46 -2.42 -4.03 4.00
CA HIS A 46 -1.34 -3.05 3.96
C HIS A 46 -1.61 -1.87 4.91
N ASP A 47 -2.76 -1.20 4.74
CA ASP A 47 -3.16 -0.04 5.53
C ASP A 47 -3.30 -0.40 7.02
N ASN A 48 -3.74 -1.61 7.34
CA ASN A 48 -3.83 -2.10 8.71
C ASN A 48 -2.44 -2.35 9.34
N ILE A 49 -1.50 -2.94 8.61
CA ILE A 49 -0.11 -3.11 9.09
C ILE A 49 0.53 -1.75 9.32
N CYS A 50 0.36 -0.81 8.39
CA CYS A 50 0.79 0.57 8.52
C CYS A 50 0.29 1.22 9.82
N LYS A 51 -1.01 1.12 10.10
CA LYS A 51 -1.62 1.64 11.34
C LYS A 51 -1.02 1.02 12.60
N ILE A 52 -0.72 -0.27 12.59
CA ILE A 52 -0.13 -0.97 13.74
C ILE A 52 1.29 -0.47 14.00
N LEU A 53 2.15 -0.47 12.97
CA LEU A 53 3.54 -0.02 13.11
C LEU A 53 3.63 1.42 13.57
N HIS A 54 2.84 2.31 12.97
CA HIS A 54 2.77 3.71 13.36
C HIS A 54 2.53 3.89 14.86
N ARG A 55 1.60 3.10 15.43
CA ARG A 55 1.26 3.14 16.86
C ARG A 55 2.35 2.55 17.74
N GLU A 56 2.92 1.43 17.35
CA GLU A 56 4.00 0.80 18.12
C GLU A 56 5.24 1.69 18.19
N MET A 57 5.56 2.39 17.11
CA MET A 57 6.64 3.38 17.11
C MET A 57 6.30 4.58 18.00
N ALA A 58 5.07 5.10 17.94
CA ALA A 58 4.63 6.19 18.81
C ALA A 58 4.73 5.84 20.31
N LYS A 59 4.31 4.62 20.68
CA LYS A 59 4.46 4.09 22.04
C LYS A 59 5.92 4.01 22.46
N LYS A 60 6.81 3.51 21.59
CA LYS A 60 8.27 3.46 21.84
C LYS A 60 8.88 4.85 22.01
N MET A 61 8.37 5.83 21.28
CA MET A 61 8.75 7.24 21.45
C MET A 61 8.17 7.87 22.72
N LYS A 62 7.24 7.20 23.40
CA LYS A 62 6.44 7.75 24.51
C LYS A 62 5.73 9.05 24.10
N ALA A 63 5.36 9.21 22.83
CA ALA A 63 4.65 10.42 22.38
C ALA A 63 3.35 10.57 23.17
N ASP A 64 2.95 11.79 23.49
CA ASP A 64 1.62 12.03 24.07
C ASP A 64 0.60 11.77 22.96
N TYR A 65 -0.08 10.63 23.04
CA TYR A 65 -1.09 10.23 22.07
C TYR A 65 -2.45 10.14 22.76
N GLU A 66 -3.48 10.71 22.14
CA GLU A 66 -4.85 10.43 22.57
C GLU A 66 -5.14 8.94 22.39
N VAL A 67 -5.53 8.27 23.48
CA VAL A 67 -5.92 6.86 23.48
C VAL A 67 -7.34 6.72 22.91
N LYS A 68 -7.50 6.83 21.58
CA LYS A 68 -8.77 6.55 20.86
C LYS A 68 -8.89 5.08 20.42
N ASN A 69 -10.06 4.55 20.09
CA ASN A 69 -10.16 3.18 19.59
C ASN A 69 -9.49 3.01 18.21
N LEU A 70 -9.21 1.76 17.78
CA LEU A 70 -8.50 1.45 16.54
C LEU A 70 -9.13 2.08 15.29
N TYR A 71 -10.46 2.17 15.27
CA TYR A 71 -11.28 2.68 14.16
C TYR A 71 -11.56 4.19 14.24
N GLU A 72 -11.24 4.86 15.35
CA GLU A 72 -11.56 6.27 15.60
C GLU A 72 -10.41 7.23 15.29
N ARG A 73 -9.26 6.69 14.86
CA ARG A 73 -8.03 7.48 14.68
C ARG A 73 -7.75 7.75 13.21
N SER A 74 -7.69 9.03 12.85
CA SER A 74 -6.97 9.46 11.65
C SER A 74 -5.48 9.18 11.82
N LEU A 75 -4.83 8.69 10.76
CA LEU A 75 -3.37 8.61 10.70
C LEU A 75 -2.86 10.05 10.58
N ALA A 76 -2.10 10.49 11.58
CA ALA A 76 -1.65 11.86 11.72
C ALA A 76 -0.16 11.88 12.09
N GLU A 77 0.51 12.98 11.78
CA GLU A 77 1.88 13.22 12.19
C GLU A 77 2.00 13.14 13.72
N ILE A 78 2.93 12.32 14.20
CA ILE A 78 3.26 12.21 15.62
C ILE A 78 4.57 12.93 15.84
N ILE A 79 4.55 13.98 16.64
CA ILE A 79 5.75 14.75 17.01
C ILE A 79 5.98 14.57 18.50
N LYS A 80 7.19 14.17 18.87
CA LYS A 80 7.66 14.22 20.25
C LYS A 80 9.09 14.72 20.29
N ASP A 81 9.30 15.83 21.00
CA ASP A 81 10.61 16.49 21.09
C ASP A 81 11.19 16.72 19.69
N ASP A 82 12.37 16.15 19.41
CA ASP A 82 13.06 16.22 18.13
C ASP A 82 12.77 15.05 17.20
N LYS A 83 11.80 14.20 17.54
CA LYS A 83 11.45 13.02 16.76
C LYS A 83 10.04 13.16 16.18
N SER A 84 9.88 12.79 14.92
CA SER A 84 8.54 12.67 14.32
C SER A 84 8.37 11.41 13.51
N ILE A 85 7.13 10.91 13.47
CA ILE A 85 6.66 9.90 12.54
C ILE A 85 5.58 10.54 11.70
N ILE A 86 5.80 10.55 10.40
CA ILE A 86 4.87 11.13 9.44
C ILE A 86 4.34 10.00 8.57
N TYR A 87 3.03 9.81 8.55
CA TYR A 87 2.37 8.81 7.72
C TYR A 87 1.91 9.43 6.41
N ASP A 88 2.14 8.74 5.29
CA ASP A 88 1.55 9.05 3.97
C ASP A 88 1.75 10.53 3.57
N LEU A 89 2.96 11.07 3.78
CA LEU A 89 3.30 12.44 3.38
C LEU A 89 4.18 12.42 2.12
N PRO A 90 3.81 13.16 1.06
CA PRO A 90 4.67 13.29 -0.11
C PRO A 90 5.99 14.00 0.27
N LEU A 91 7.10 13.40 -0.12
CA LEU A 91 8.42 13.99 0.01
C LEU A 91 8.62 15.03 -1.09
N SER A 92 8.65 16.31 -0.72
CA SER A 92 8.94 17.38 -1.66
C SER A 92 10.37 17.25 -2.22
N THR A 93 10.47 17.14 -3.53
CA THR A 93 11.73 17.22 -4.29
C THR A 93 12.02 18.65 -4.78
N ARG A 94 11.25 19.64 -4.29
CA ARG A 94 11.27 21.08 -4.66
C ARG A 94 10.91 21.41 -6.11
N GLU A 95 11.15 20.52 -7.07
CA GLU A 95 11.02 20.84 -8.50
C GLU A 95 10.10 19.91 -9.28
N ILE A 96 9.77 18.72 -8.76
CA ILE A 96 9.00 17.71 -9.51
C ILE A 96 7.99 17.01 -8.59
N ASP A 97 6.70 17.19 -8.86
CA ASP A 97 5.66 16.34 -8.28
C ASP A 97 5.73 14.95 -8.92
N ILE A 98 6.31 14.00 -8.19
CA ILE A 98 6.36 12.60 -8.60
C ILE A 98 5.24 11.89 -7.84
N ALA A 99 4.29 11.28 -8.56
CA ALA A 99 3.14 10.58 -7.95
C ALA A 99 3.55 9.48 -6.94
N TYR A 100 4.79 8.99 -7.02
CA TYR A 100 5.37 7.94 -6.18
C TYR A 100 6.33 8.47 -5.10
N ASN A 101 6.37 9.79 -4.82
CA ASN A 101 7.22 10.37 -3.78
C ASN A 101 6.65 10.22 -2.35
N ARG A 102 5.68 9.32 -2.16
CA ARG A 102 4.87 9.23 -0.95
C ARG A 102 5.17 7.91 -0.25
N PRO A 103 6.19 7.89 0.64
CA PRO A 103 6.47 6.70 1.42
C PRO A 103 5.33 6.39 2.37
N ASP A 104 5.19 5.12 2.77
CA ASP A 104 4.18 4.74 3.77
C ASP A 104 4.39 5.52 5.07
N MET A 105 5.65 5.58 5.54
CA MET A 105 6.04 6.32 6.74
C MET A 105 7.43 6.95 6.62
N LEU A 106 7.58 8.11 7.24
CA LEU A 106 8.85 8.80 7.44
C LEU A 106 9.12 8.99 8.93
N HIS A 107 10.24 8.46 9.42
CA HIS A 107 10.75 8.74 10.76
C HIS A 107 11.87 9.78 10.68
N VAL A 108 11.77 10.82 11.49
CA VAL A 108 12.71 11.95 11.51
C VAL A 108 13.28 12.09 12.91
N GLU A 109 14.61 12.12 13.05
CA GLU A 109 15.31 12.55 14.27
C GLU A 109 16.08 13.84 13.98
N ARG A 110 15.53 14.99 14.36
CA ARG A 110 16.02 16.34 13.99
C ARG A 110 17.41 16.64 14.55
N ILE A 111 17.66 16.38 15.84
CA ILE A 111 18.99 16.58 16.47
C ILE A 111 20.07 15.79 15.73
N LYS A 112 19.78 14.53 15.40
CA LYS A 112 20.72 13.64 14.73
C LYS A 112 20.80 13.87 13.22
N LYS A 113 19.95 14.78 12.68
CA LYS A 113 19.76 14.99 11.24
C LYS A 113 19.51 13.69 10.48
N LYS A 114 18.84 12.73 11.13
CA LYS A 114 18.57 11.40 10.57
C LYS A 114 17.14 11.35 10.05
N ARG A 115 16.95 10.77 8.87
CA ARG A 115 15.65 10.51 8.26
C ARG A 115 15.62 9.08 7.75
N GLU A 116 14.57 8.36 8.06
CA GLU A 116 14.37 6.96 7.68
C GLU A 116 13.02 6.82 6.98
N ILE A 117 13.05 6.21 5.80
CA ILE A 117 11.84 5.83 5.06
C ILE A 117 11.49 4.40 5.47
N ILE A 118 10.19 4.18 5.73
CA ILE A 118 9.64 2.88 6.08
C ILE A 118 8.59 2.55 5.04
N GLU A 119 8.83 1.48 4.28
CA GLU A 119 7.94 0.93 3.26
C GLU A 119 7.44 -0.44 3.71
N ILE A 120 6.16 -0.71 3.51
CA ILE A 120 5.50 -1.95 3.85
C ILE A 120 5.06 -2.64 2.58
N CYS A 121 5.61 -3.83 2.32
CA CYS A 121 5.08 -4.69 1.27
C CYS A 121 4.06 -5.66 1.88
N ALA A 122 2.81 -5.61 1.42
CA ALA A 122 1.83 -6.65 1.71
C ALA A 122 1.70 -7.58 0.49
N THR A 123 1.98 -8.87 0.68
CA THR A 123 1.80 -9.94 -0.33
C THR A 123 0.59 -10.81 -0.03
#